data_AF-A0A2R4CBB8-F1
#
_entry.id   AF-A0A2R4CBB8-F1
#
_cell.length_a   1.000
_cell.length_b   1.000
_cell.length_c   1.000
_cell.angle_alpha   90.00
_cell.angle_beta   90.00
_cell.angle_gamma   90.00
#
_symmetry.space_group_name_H-M   'P 1'
#
loop_
_entity.id
_entity.type
_entity.pdbx_description
1 polymer ?
#
loop_
_entity_poly.entity_id
_entity_poly.type
_entity_poly.pdbx_seq_one_letter_code
_entity_poly.pdbx_strand_id
1 'polypeptide(L)'
;MVPILTPAQLEELEANERHEYLRIELWDMIDPGVRAFIVYRAGLPRERARDPLTSFTMQERFKLAAHATSVETTLSTARFALLDPQPGCTVLKH
;
A
#
# COMPACT_ATOMS: atom_id res chain seq x y z
N MET A 1 -37.99 -0.92 -5.57
CA MET A 1 -38.00 -1.61 -4.26
C MET A 1 -36.69 -1.30 -3.57
N VAL A 2 -36.71 -0.61 -2.44
CA VAL A 2 -35.51 -0.42 -1.62
C VAL A 2 -35.33 -1.70 -0.81
N PRO A 3 -34.17 -2.38 -0.88
CA PRO A 3 -33.95 -3.57 -0.07
C PRO A 3 -33.97 -3.19 1.41
N ILE A 4 -34.82 -3.87 2.20
CA ILE A 4 -34.82 -3.73 3.66
C ILE A 4 -33.63 -4.55 4.16
N LEU A 5 -32.58 -3.86 4.58
CA LEU A 5 -31.38 -4.49 5.15
C LEU A 5 -31.69 -5.04 6.55
N THR A 6 -31.17 -6.22 6.87
CA THR A 6 -31.18 -6.72 8.24
C THR A 6 -30.20 -5.90 9.10
N PRO A 7 -30.37 -5.87 10.43
CA PRO A 7 -29.41 -5.19 11.32
C PRO A 7 -27.96 -5.64 11.11
N ALA A 8 -27.72 -6.94 10.89
CA ALA A 8 -26.39 -7.47 10.61
C ALA A 8 -25.81 -6.97 9.26
N GLN A 9 -26.65 -6.85 8.23
CA GLN A 9 -26.23 -6.29 6.94
C GLN A 9 -25.91 -4.80 7.05
N LEU A 10 -26.62 -4.06 7.92
CA LEU A 10 -26.34 -2.66 8.19
C LEU A 10 -25.00 -2.49 8.91
N GLU A 11 -24.73 -3.28 9.94
CA GLU A 11 -23.45 -3.27 10.67
C GLU A 11 -22.26 -3.58 9.76
N GLU A 12 -22.40 -4.57 8.86
CA GLU A 12 -21.37 -4.91 7.88
C GLU A 12 -21.12 -3.77 6.89
N LEU A 13 -22.17 -3.08 6.46
CA LEU A 13 -22.05 -1.92 5.57
C LEU A 13 -21.30 -0.77 6.25
N GLU A 14 -21.67 -0.44 7.50
CA GLU A 14 -21.01 0.59 8.31
C GLU A 14 -19.55 0.25 8.62
N ALA A 15 -19.23 -1.03 8.83
CA ALA A 15 -17.85 -1.48 9.01
C ALA A 15 -17.04 -1.29 7.72
N ASN A 16 -17.62 -1.65 6.57
CA ASN A 16 -16.97 -1.49 5.26
C ASN A 16 -16.74 -0.01 4.89
N GLU A 17 -17.71 0.86 5.17
CA GLU A 17 -17.57 2.31 4.97
C GLU A 17 -16.45 2.89 5.85
N ARG A 18 -16.40 2.52 7.13
CA ARG A 18 -15.31 2.93 8.04
C ARG A 18 -13.95 2.46 7.54
N HIS A 19 -13.85 1.23 7.04
CA HIS A 19 -12.60 0.71 6.48
C HIS A 19 -12.17 1.42 5.20
N GLU A 20 -13.10 1.85 4.35
CA GLU A 20 -12.77 2.65 3.16
C GLU A 20 -12.29 4.05 3.56
N TYR A 21 -12.96 4.69 4.52
CA TYR A 21 -12.57 6.00 5.03
C TYR A 21 -11.15 5.97 5.63
N LEU A 22 -10.86 4.98 6.49
CA LEU A 22 -9.53 4.78 7.07
C LEU A 22 -8.46 4.54 6.00
N ARG A 23 -8.77 3.79 4.94
CA ARG A 23 -7.82 3.57 3.83
C ARG A 23 -7.46 4.87 3.11
N ILE A 24 -8.44 5.75 2.90
CA ILE A 24 -8.22 7.05 2.27
C ILE A 24 -7.36 7.94 3.18
N GLU A 25 -7.69 8.04 4.46
CA GLU A 25 -6.91 8.86 5.41
C GLU A 25 -5.47 8.35 5.56
N LEU A 26 -5.29 7.03 5.69
CA LEU A 26 -3.97 6.43 5.84
C LEU A 26 -3.10 6.66 4.61
N TRP A 27 -3.68 6.66 3.39
CA TRP A 27 -2.93 6.93 2.17
C TRP A 27 -2.17 8.25 2.24
N ASP A 28 -2.81 9.31 2.74
CA ASP A 28 -2.19 10.63 2.82
C ASP A 28 -1.13 10.73 3.93
N MET A 29 -1.20 9.85 4.93
CA MET A 29 -0.21 9.75 6.00
C MET A 29 1.03 8.94 5.60
N ILE A 30 0.96 8.11 4.56
CA ILE A 30 2.12 7.34 4.09
C ILE A 30 3.18 8.28 3.54
N ASP A 31 4.44 8.03 3.94
CA ASP A 31 5.60 8.75 3.46
C ASP A 31 5.60 8.88 1.92
N PRO A 32 5.85 10.08 1.36
CA PRO A 32 5.78 10.30 -0.08
C PRO A 32 6.70 9.38 -0.90
N GLY A 33 7.86 8.99 -0.37
CA GLY A 33 8.78 8.06 -1.01
C GLY A 33 8.19 6.65 -1.07
N VAL A 34 7.54 6.22 0.00
CA VAL A 34 6.84 4.92 0.05
C VAL A 34 5.66 4.92 -0.92
N ARG A 35 4.84 5.97 -0.96
CA ARG A 35 3.75 6.10 -1.95
C ARG A 35 4.28 6.04 -3.38
N ALA A 36 5.33 6.79 -3.69
CA ALA A 36 5.95 6.79 -5.01
C ALA A 36 6.43 5.39 -5.42
N PHE A 37 7.01 4.64 -4.49
CA PHE A 37 7.45 3.28 -4.75
C PHE A 37 6.26 2.32 -4.98
N ILE A 38 5.19 2.40 -4.18
CA ILE A 38 3.97 1.60 -4.37
C ILE A 38 3.35 1.88 -5.74
N VAL A 39 3.17 3.16 -6.10
CA VAL A 39 2.60 3.59 -7.39
C VAL A 39 3.45 3.10 -8.56
N TYR A 40 4.78 3.25 -8.47
CA TYR A 40 5.71 2.75 -9.48
C TYR A 40 5.62 1.24 -9.65
N ARG A 41 5.57 0.48 -8.55
CA ARG A 41 5.45 -0.99 -8.57
C ARG A 41 4.11 -1.46 -9.16
N ALA A 42 3.05 -0.66 -8.99
CA ALA A 42 1.74 -0.89 -9.62
C ALA A 42 1.71 -0.57 -11.12
N GLY A 43 2.82 -0.12 -11.71
CA GLY A 43 2.94 0.21 -13.13
C GLY A 43 2.27 1.54 -13.50
N LEU A 44 2.09 2.44 -12.52
CA LEU A 44 1.50 3.76 -12.71
C LEU A 44 2.58 4.85 -12.76
N PRO A 45 2.31 6.00 -13.41
CA PRO A 45 3.23 7.13 -13.42
C PRO A 45 3.54 7.61 -11.99
N ARG A 46 4.82 7.89 -11.71
CA ARG A 46 5.28 8.25 -10.36
C ARG A 46 4.61 9.51 -9.82
N GLU A 47 4.26 10.44 -10.69
CA GLU A 47 3.61 11.72 -10.38
C GLU A 47 2.27 11.50 -9.65
N ARG A 48 1.58 10.40 -9.98
CA ARG A 48 0.30 10.03 -9.37
C ARG A 48 0.41 9.64 -7.91
N ALA A 49 1.61 9.46 -7.36
CA ALA A 49 1.79 9.20 -5.94
C ALA A 49 1.32 10.34 -5.03
N ARG A 50 1.12 11.54 -5.60
CA ARG A 50 0.55 12.70 -4.91
C ARG A 50 -0.98 12.75 -4.99
N ASP A 51 -1.59 11.93 -5.84
CA ASP A 51 -3.02 11.91 -6.01
C ASP A 51 -3.69 11.28 -4.78
N PRO A 52 -4.91 11.74 -4.41
CA PRO A 52 -5.68 11.09 -3.34
C PRO A 52 -6.09 9.68 -3.77
N LEU A 53 -6.23 8.76 -2.81
CA LEU A 53 -6.56 7.35 -3.08
C LEU A 53 -7.90 7.20 -3.84
N THR A 54 -8.82 8.15 -3.65
CA THR A 54 -10.13 8.21 -4.31
C THR A 54 -10.05 8.48 -5.81
N SER A 55 -8.97 9.09 -6.30
CA SER A 55 -8.77 9.37 -7.73
C SER A 55 -8.42 8.13 -8.56
N PHE A 56 -7.97 7.06 -7.89
CA PHE A 56 -7.61 5.81 -8.55
C PHE A 56 -8.88 5.00 -8.85
N THR A 57 -8.85 4.23 -9.92
CA THR A 57 -9.92 3.25 -10.20
C THR A 57 -9.88 2.12 -9.18
N MET A 58 -10.96 1.35 -9.07
CA MET A 58 -11.01 0.17 -8.19
C MET A 58 -9.89 -0.84 -8.53
N GLN A 59 -9.63 -1.06 -9.82
CA GLN A 59 -8.57 -1.96 -10.26
C GLN A 59 -7.17 -1.44 -9.88
N GLU A 60 -6.95 -0.12 -9.99
CA GLU A 60 -5.71 0.51 -9.55
C GLU A 60 -5.52 0.38 -8.04
N ARG A 61 -6.55 0.67 -7.23
CA ARG A 61 -6.48 0.50 -5.77
C ARG A 61 -6.15 -0.95 -5.38
N PHE A 62 -6.68 -1.94 -6.08
CA PHE A 62 -6.34 -3.34 -5.86
C PHE A 62 -4.86 -3.63 -6.13
N LYS A 63 -4.30 -3.09 -7.23
CA LYS A 63 -2.86 -3.21 -7.52
C LYS A 63 -2.00 -2.51 -6.47
N LEU A 64 -2.36 -1.29 -6.07
CA LEU A 64 -1.67 -0.54 -5.02
C LEU A 64 -1.62 -1.33 -3.70
N ALA A 65 -2.75 -1.92 -3.29
CA ALA A 65 -2.83 -2.75 -2.10
C ALA A 65 -1.94 -4.01 -2.19
N ALA A 66 -1.97 -4.73 -3.31
CA ALA A 66 -1.13 -5.91 -3.53
C ALA A 66 0.38 -5.56 -3.46
N HIS A 67 0.76 -4.38 -3.96
CA HIS A 67 2.15 -3.95 -3.93
C HIS A 67 2.59 -3.41 -2.58
N ALA A 68 1.70 -2.85 -1.76
CA ALA A 68 2.03 -2.39 -0.41
C ALA A 68 2.67 -3.51 0.45
N THR A 69 2.14 -4.73 0.39
CA THR A 69 2.73 -5.91 1.06
C THR A 69 4.14 -6.24 0.54
N SER A 70 4.37 -6.10 -0.77
CA SER A 70 5.69 -6.29 -1.37
C SER A 70 6.68 -5.20 -0.94
N VAL A 71 6.21 -3.97 -0.71
CA VAL A 71 7.04 -2.87 -0.21
C VAL A 71 7.49 -3.14 1.23
N GLU A 72 6.60 -3.59 2.11
CA GLU A 72 6.95 -3.98 3.48
C GLU A 72 8.07 -5.02 3.51
N THR A 73 7.96 -6.06 2.67
CA THR A 73 8.99 -7.10 2.55
C THR A 73 10.31 -6.50 2.06
N THR A 74 10.27 -5.66 1.03
CA THR A 74 11.47 -5.01 0.44
C THR A 74 12.17 -4.11 1.45
N LEU A 75 11.42 -3.28 2.17
CA LEU A 75 11.95 -2.38 3.20
C LEU A 75 12.54 -3.16 4.37
N SER A 76 11.90 -4.26 4.78
CA SER A 76 12.42 -5.15 5.81
C SER A 76 13.76 -5.77 5.39
N THR A 77 13.85 -6.32 4.18
CA THR A 77 15.10 -6.87 3.65
C THR A 77 16.18 -5.80 3.52
N ALA A 78 15.86 -4.62 2.98
CA ALA A 78 16.80 -3.51 2.88
C ALA A 78 17.31 -3.08 4.27
N ARG A 79 16.42 -3.00 5.26
CA ARG A 79 16.80 -2.72 6.66
C ARG A 79 17.78 -3.75 7.20
N PHE A 80 17.52 -5.05 6.99
CA PHE A 80 18.44 -6.11 7.41
C PHE A 80 19.82 -5.98 6.73
N ALA A 81 19.85 -5.71 5.42
CA ALA A 81 21.10 -5.56 4.69
C ALA A 81 21.90 -4.31 5.11
N LEU A 82 21.21 -3.19 5.41
CA LEU A 82 21.85 -1.93 5.81
C LEU A 82 22.31 -1.91 7.27
N LEU A 83 21.64 -2.70 8.14
CA LEU A 83 22.00 -2.84 9.54
C LEU A 83 22.95 -4.02 9.81
N ASP A 84 23.32 -4.78 8.78
CA ASP A 84 24.26 -5.90 8.92
C ASP A 84 25.61 -5.37 9.44
N PRO A 85 25.99 -5.70 10.69
CA PRO A 85 27.24 -5.21 11.28
C PRO A 85 28.48 -5.87 10.68
N GLN A 86 28.32 -6.90 9.83
CA GLN A 86 29.42 -7.54 9.12
C GLN A 86 29.04 -7.72 7.64
N PRO A 87 29.20 -6.67 6.79
CA PRO A 87 29.01 -6.85 5.35
C PRO A 87 30.00 -7.91 4.87
N GLY A 88 29.48 -9.10 4.57
CA GLY A 88 30.24 -10.22 4.02
C GLY A 88 30.74 -9.89 2.62
N CYS A 89 31.78 -9.08 2.53
CA CYS A 89 32.49 -8.82 1.29
C CYS A 89 33.40 -10.02 1.00
N THR A 90 32.79 -11.12 0.55
CA THR A 90 33.56 -12.20 -0.07
C THR A 90 34.00 -11.70 -1.43
N VAL A 91 35.14 -10.98 -1.47
CA VAL A 91 35.82 -10.69 -2.73
C VAL A 91 36.36 -12.03 -3.22
N LEU A 92 35.68 -12.63 -4.20
CA LEU A 92 36.27 -13.72 -4.99
C LEU A 92 37.43 -13.11 -5.77
N LYS A 93 38.65 -13.28 -5.25
CA LYS A 93 39.87 -13.02 -6.01
C LYS A 93 39.95 -14.05 -7.13
N HIS A 94 39.70 -13.62 -8.36
CA HIS A 94 40.18 -14.30 -9.56
C HIS A 94 41.59 -13.79 -9.89
#